data_AF-A0A2W5MAY7-F1
#
_entry.id   AF-A0A2W5MAY7-F1
#
_cell.length_a   1.000
_cell.length_b   1.000
_cell.length_c   1.000
_cell.angle_alpha   90.00
_cell.angle_beta   90.00
_cell.angle_gamma   90.00
#
_symmetry.space_group_name_H-M   'P 1'
#
loop_
_entity.id
_entity.type
_entity.pdbx_description
1 polymer ?
#
loop_
_entity_poly.entity_id
_entity_poly.type
_entity_poly.pdbx_seq_one_letter_code
_entity_poly.pdbx_strand_id
1 'polypeptide(L)'
;MSDSPHLGLGYLAPSQAQKHVTVNEALARLDAVVQIAVLDRGRTEPPASPAAGDRHIVAVGAAGGWAGMAGRIASFVDGAWSFVAPRAGWLAFVAEDGALAVYGPSGWIGLLDALATLGVNATPDLVNRLAVASEAALFTHDGADVRVKLNKAAAGDVASLVFQDGWSGRAEIGLLGSDALGLKVSPDGAAWIEALSVDPATGAVSLPATPAVQLDRFTASGTWTKPGWAKRVRVMMVGAGGGGGSGRVGATATAAAGGGGGAPGAYVEADFVAADLTSTVAVTIGGGGAGAAAQTTAATNGANGTSAGLTSFGDYLRAGRSTGQRGAGGGAASGVAGAQQGYYSNPPAPDVSGGAGATGAGASGGNGVGRLSSGGGGGGGLDASNVASAGGTAGQSGIVFNAQTQASGGAAGSAGAAGADWTAPASGYALAGGGSGGGGGASAAANGGAGGNGGAPGGAGGGGGAARNGFSSGKGGDGARGEVWVLSMR
;
A
#
# COMPACT_ATOMS: atom_id res chain seq x y z
N MET A 1 12.18 -57.05 69.27
CA MET A 1 11.15 -57.25 68.22
C MET A 1 11.69 -56.51 67.00
N SER A 2 11.67 -57.14 65.83
CA SER A 2 12.07 -56.45 64.60
C SER A 2 10.88 -55.65 64.08
N ASP A 3 11.14 -54.43 63.64
CA ASP A 3 10.18 -53.57 62.96
C ASP A 3 10.40 -53.66 61.44
N SER A 4 9.41 -53.28 60.64
CA SER A 4 9.55 -53.19 59.19
C SER A 4 10.50 -52.04 58.78
N PRO A 5 11.26 -52.19 57.69
CA PRO A 5 12.37 -51.27 57.38
C PRO A 5 11.95 -49.84 56.97
N HIS A 6 10.77 -49.64 56.40
CA HIS A 6 10.36 -48.31 55.91
C HIS A 6 9.40 -47.58 56.85
N LEU A 7 8.40 -48.30 57.36
CA LEU A 7 7.30 -47.76 58.13
C LEU A 7 7.46 -47.99 59.65
N GLY A 8 8.43 -48.81 60.08
CA GLY A 8 8.61 -49.14 61.49
C GLY A 8 7.44 -49.93 62.09
N LEU A 9 6.77 -50.77 61.29
CA LEU A 9 5.66 -51.59 61.76
C LEU A 9 6.19 -52.75 62.61
N GLY A 10 5.78 -52.82 63.88
CA GLY A 10 6.19 -53.89 64.77
C GLY A 10 5.66 -55.26 64.33
N TYR A 11 6.56 -56.21 64.12
CA TYR A 11 6.18 -57.59 63.82
C TYR A 11 5.68 -58.35 65.06
N LEU A 12 4.70 -59.24 64.86
CA LEU A 12 4.24 -60.14 65.90
C LEU A 12 5.35 -61.11 66.30
N ALA A 13 5.52 -61.30 67.60
CA ALA A 13 6.45 -62.28 68.16
C ALA A 13 6.12 -63.70 67.69
N PRO A 14 7.12 -64.60 67.62
CA PRO A 14 6.90 -66.00 67.24
C PRO A 14 5.96 -66.74 68.22
N SER A 15 5.47 -67.90 67.80
CA SER A 15 4.60 -68.80 68.60
C SER A 15 3.20 -68.27 68.95
N GLN A 16 2.69 -67.26 68.24
CA GLN A 16 1.33 -66.75 68.38
C GLN A 16 0.30 -67.55 67.55
N ALA A 17 0.17 -68.86 67.81
CA ALA A 17 -0.76 -69.76 67.10
C ALA A 17 -0.68 -69.65 65.56
N GLN A 18 0.54 -69.53 65.02
CA GLN A 18 0.85 -69.32 63.60
C GLN A 18 0.30 -68.04 62.94
N LYS A 19 -0.48 -67.19 63.63
CA LYS A 19 -0.97 -65.91 63.10
C LYS A 19 0.17 -64.92 62.78
N HIS A 20 1.27 -64.99 63.52
CA HIS A 20 2.46 -64.17 63.28
C HIS A 20 3.00 -64.33 61.85
N VAL A 21 2.85 -65.50 61.22
CA VAL A 21 3.33 -65.72 59.85
C VAL A 21 2.53 -64.87 58.85
N THR A 22 1.21 -65.04 58.82
CA THR A 22 0.34 -64.37 57.83
C THR A 22 0.23 -62.87 58.08
N VAL A 23 0.22 -62.44 59.35
CA VAL A 23 0.17 -61.01 59.69
C VAL A 23 1.50 -60.33 59.36
N ASN A 24 2.65 -60.92 59.71
CA ASN A 24 3.94 -60.30 59.39
C ASN A 24 4.19 -60.26 57.87
N GLU A 25 3.75 -61.28 57.11
CA GLU A 25 3.80 -61.22 55.64
C GLU A 25 2.94 -60.05 55.09
N ALA A 26 1.74 -59.84 55.65
CA ALA A 26 0.89 -58.72 55.27
C ALA A 26 1.52 -57.36 55.63
N LEU A 27 2.15 -57.25 56.81
CA LEU A 27 2.87 -56.05 57.24
C LEU A 27 4.08 -55.77 56.35
N ALA A 28 4.86 -56.78 55.97
CA ALA A 28 5.99 -56.64 55.06
C ALA A 28 5.55 -56.21 53.65
N ARG A 29 4.42 -56.74 53.15
CA ARG A 29 3.83 -56.26 51.88
C ARG A 29 3.34 -54.83 51.98
N LEU A 30 2.72 -54.44 53.09
CA LEU A 30 2.25 -53.07 53.33
C LEU A 30 3.43 -52.10 53.35
N ASP A 31 4.50 -52.46 54.06
CA ASP A 31 5.76 -51.70 54.14
C ASP A 31 6.39 -51.47 52.75
N ALA A 32 6.30 -52.46 51.85
CA ALA A 32 6.82 -52.32 50.50
C ALA A 32 6.01 -51.35 49.62
N VAL A 33 4.68 -51.24 49.81
CA VAL A 33 3.77 -50.55 48.87
C VAL A 33 3.19 -49.22 49.36
N VAL A 34 3.34 -48.88 50.63
CA VAL A 34 2.94 -47.57 51.14
C VAL A 34 4.09 -46.59 50.93
N GLN A 35 3.77 -45.39 50.44
CA GLN A 35 4.76 -44.33 50.13
C GLN A 35 5.97 -44.90 49.38
N ILE A 36 5.68 -45.53 48.24
CA ILE A 36 6.66 -46.30 47.47
C ILE A 36 7.81 -45.38 47.07
N ALA A 37 8.99 -45.63 47.63
CA ALA A 37 10.23 -44.99 47.25
C ALA A 37 11.19 -46.09 46.84
N VAL A 38 11.56 -46.12 45.56
CA VAL A 38 12.50 -47.08 45.00
C VAL A 38 13.81 -46.39 44.66
N LEU A 39 14.90 -47.12 44.72
CA LEU A 39 16.23 -46.62 44.37
C LEU A 39 16.32 -46.33 42.86
N ASP A 40 15.83 -47.25 42.04
CA ASP A 40 15.88 -47.19 40.58
C ASP A 40 14.74 -47.99 39.93
N ARG A 41 14.59 -47.80 38.62
CA ARG A 41 13.61 -48.53 37.77
C ARG A 41 14.20 -49.14 36.49
N GLY A 42 15.52 -49.00 36.29
CA GLY A 42 16.23 -49.46 35.09
C GLY A 42 16.99 -50.78 35.25
N ARG A 43 17.08 -51.32 36.48
CA ARG A 43 17.92 -52.49 36.75
C ARG A 43 17.22 -53.81 36.39
N THR A 44 17.94 -54.71 35.73
CA THR A 44 17.46 -56.03 35.28
C THR A 44 17.91 -57.20 36.17
N GLU A 45 18.90 -57.03 37.03
CA GLU A 45 19.41 -58.06 37.95
C GLU A 45 19.49 -57.54 39.38
N PRO A 46 19.33 -58.37 40.42
CA PRO A 46 19.49 -57.91 41.79
C PRO A 46 20.89 -57.32 42.06
N PRO A 47 21.03 -56.24 42.85
CA PRO A 47 22.31 -55.82 43.39
C PRO A 47 23.07 -56.99 44.02
N ALA A 48 24.40 -57.01 43.85
CA ALA A 48 25.24 -58.07 44.43
C ALA A 48 25.27 -58.04 45.97
N SER A 49 24.95 -56.90 46.58
CA SER A 49 24.91 -56.72 48.03
C SER A 49 23.77 -55.78 48.41
N PRO A 50 22.50 -56.25 48.36
CA PRO A 50 21.36 -55.42 48.70
C PRO A 50 21.28 -55.20 50.20
N ALA A 51 20.93 -53.97 50.60
CA ALA A 51 20.64 -53.63 51.98
C ALA A 51 19.19 -53.96 52.33
N ALA A 52 18.93 -54.26 53.60
CA ALA A 52 17.56 -54.46 54.08
C ALA A 52 16.74 -53.18 53.85
N GLY A 53 15.58 -53.33 53.20
CA GLY A 53 14.74 -52.21 52.78
C GLY A 53 15.00 -51.72 51.36
N ASP A 54 16.02 -52.20 50.65
CA ASP A 54 16.20 -51.79 49.25
C ASP A 54 14.97 -52.13 48.42
N ARG A 55 14.43 -51.12 47.73
CA ARG A 55 13.29 -51.27 46.82
C ARG A 55 13.69 -50.86 45.41
N HIS A 56 13.30 -51.66 44.42
CA HIS A 56 13.53 -51.42 43.00
C HIS A 56 12.26 -51.68 42.21
N ILE A 57 12.08 -50.96 41.10
CA ILE A 57 11.19 -51.41 40.04
C ILE A 57 12.02 -52.29 39.10
N VAL A 58 11.66 -53.56 38.98
CA VAL A 58 12.38 -54.50 38.12
C VAL A 58 12.17 -54.13 36.66
N ALA A 59 13.24 -53.88 35.92
CA ALA A 59 13.16 -53.50 34.51
C ALA A 59 12.76 -54.68 33.60
N VAL A 60 12.34 -54.37 32.38
CA VAL A 60 12.11 -55.36 31.31
C VAL A 60 13.43 -56.07 30.99
N GLY A 61 13.37 -57.38 30.72
CA GLY A 61 14.56 -58.21 30.51
C GLY A 61 15.21 -58.70 31.81
N ALA A 62 14.43 -58.74 32.90
CA ALA A 62 14.90 -59.19 34.21
C ALA A 62 15.56 -60.58 34.16
N ALA A 63 16.71 -60.71 34.81
CA ALA A 63 17.54 -61.91 34.83
C ALA A 63 17.99 -62.25 36.26
N GLY A 64 18.73 -63.36 36.40
CA GLY A 64 19.19 -63.85 37.70
C GLY A 64 18.03 -64.07 38.68
N GLY A 65 18.20 -63.60 39.92
CA GLY A 65 17.17 -63.69 40.97
C GLY A 65 15.90 -62.87 40.71
N TRP A 66 15.87 -62.05 39.65
CA TRP A 66 14.71 -61.25 39.24
C TRP A 66 14.02 -61.78 37.98
N ALA A 67 14.48 -62.91 37.42
CA ALA A 67 13.91 -63.49 36.20
C ALA A 67 12.38 -63.67 36.30
N GLY A 68 11.65 -63.15 35.30
CA GLY A 68 10.18 -63.20 35.25
C GLY A 68 9.45 -62.16 36.11
N MET A 69 10.17 -61.30 36.82
CA MET A 69 9.58 -60.31 37.74
C MET A 69 9.53 -58.88 37.19
N ALA A 70 9.73 -58.69 35.88
CA ALA A 70 9.68 -57.37 35.23
C ALA A 70 8.40 -56.58 35.58
N GLY A 71 8.56 -55.28 35.81
CA GLY A 71 7.51 -54.33 36.19
C GLY A 71 7.07 -54.39 37.66
N ARG A 72 7.52 -55.40 38.43
CA ARG A 72 7.18 -55.53 39.86
C ARG A 72 8.07 -54.65 40.72
N ILE A 73 7.56 -54.33 41.91
CA ILE A 73 8.37 -53.74 42.98
C ILE A 73 9.08 -54.87 43.71
N ALA A 74 10.39 -54.94 43.57
CA ALA A 74 11.26 -55.82 44.34
C ALA A 74 11.63 -55.12 45.65
N SER A 75 11.44 -55.77 46.79
CA SER A 75 11.81 -55.28 48.12
C SER A 75 12.70 -56.31 48.81
N PHE A 76 13.88 -55.92 49.28
CA PHE A 76 14.79 -56.82 49.98
C PHE A 76 14.51 -56.81 51.49
N VAL A 77 13.92 -57.89 52.00
CA VAL A 77 13.51 -58.02 53.41
C VAL A 77 13.87 -59.43 53.89
N ASP A 78 14.31 -59.56 55.15
CA ASP A 78 14.69 -60.83 55.78
C ASP A 78 15.70 -61.67 54.95
N GLY A 79 16.60 -60.99 54.24
CA GLY A 79 17.65 -61.63 53.43
C GLY A 79 17.19 -62.15 52.06
N ALA A 80 15.95 -61.85 51.62
CA ALA A 80 15.41 -62.29 50.35
C ALA A 80 14.64 -61.18 49.60
N TRP A 81 14.48 -61.36 48.29
CA TRP A 81 13.64 -60.49 47.46
C TRP A 81 12.17 -60.90 47.53
N SER A 82 11.33 -59.96 47.94
CA SER A 82 9.87 -60.03 47.82
C SER A 82 9.40 -59.19 46.64
N PHE A 83 8.44 -59.69 45.87
CA PHE A 83 7.95 -59.00 44.66
C PHE A 83 6.47 -58.68 44.76
N VAL A 84 6.12 -57.41 44.58
CA VAL A 84 4.74 -56.96 44.53
C VAL A 84 4.37 -56.51 43.13
N ALA A 85 3.31 -57.08 42.57
CA ALA A 85 2.75 -56.65 41.29
C ALA A 85 1.96 -55.35 41.48
N PRO A 86 2.31 -54.26 40.79
CA PRO A 86 1.59 -52.99 40.89
C PRO A 86 0.22 -53.06 40.20
N ARG A 87 -0.68 -52.13 40.57
CA ARG A 87 -1.96 -51.91 39.90
C ARG A 87 -1.98 -50.55 39.24
N ALA A 88 -2.82 -50.40 38.21
CA ALA A 88 -2.97 -49.12 37.51
C ALA A 88 -3.24 -47.98 38.51
N GLY A 89 -2.51 -46.87 38.35
CA GLY A 89 -2.59 -45.70 39.24
C GLY A 89 -1.65 -45.73 40.46
N TRP A 90 -0.88 -46.79 40.66
CA TRP A 90 0.16 -46.79 41.71
C TRP A 90 1.23 -45.74 41.39
N LEU A 91 1.69 -45.05 42.43
CA LEU A 91 2.75 -44.04 42.36
C LEU A 91 3.99 -44.53 43.09
N ALA A 92 5.16 -44.24 42.54
CA ALA A 92 6.45 -44.50 43.18
C ALA A 92 7.40 -43.32 42.95
N PHE A 93 8.07 -42.85 44.00
CA PHE A 93 9.20 -41.95 43.87
C PHE A 93 10.45 -42.76 43.49
N VAL A 94 11.09 -42.41 42.38
CA VAL A 94 12.31 -43.06 41.89
C VAL A 94 13.48 -42.14 42.27
N ALA A 95 14.31 -42.58 43.21
CA ALA A 95 15.38 -41.75 43.77
C ALA A 95 16.43 -41.36 42.71
N GLU A 96 16.79 -42.29 41.82
CA GLU A 96 17.70 -42.03 40.69
C GLU A 96 17.20 -40.90 39.76
N ASP A 97 15.90 -40.86 39.48
CA ASP A 97 15.28 -39.87 38.59
C ASP A 97 14.95 -38.55 39.33
N GLY A 98 14.87 -38.57 40.66
CA GLY A 98 14.35 -37.46 41.46
C GLY A 98 12.87 -37.14 41.18
N ALA A 99 12.09 -38.12 40.68
CA ALA A 99 10.76 -37.91 40.12
C ALA A 99 9.76 -39.00 40.51
N LEU A 100 8.47 -38.70 40.35
CA LEU A 100 7.38 -39.67 40.49
C LEU A 100 7.17 -40.44 39.19
N ALA A 101 6.99 -41.75 39.32
CA ALA A 101 6.51 -42.65 38.29
C ALA A 101 5.09 -43.12 38.61
N VAL A 102 4.30 -43.41 37.57
CA VAL A 102 2.95 -43.98 37.68
C VAL A 102 2.87 -45.29 36.89
N TYR A 103 2.21 -46.30 37.46
CA TYR A 103 1.96 -47.56 36.77
C TYR A 103 0.67 -47.47 35.94
N GLY A 104 0.76 -47.72 34.63
CA GLY A 104 -0.34 -47.66 33.68
C GLY A 104 -0.32 -48.80 32.65
N PRO A 105 -1.09 -48.68 31.54
CA PRO A 105 -1.19 -49.72 30.51
C PRO A 105 0.15 -50.10 29.86
N SER A 106 1.10 -49.16 29.83
CA SER A 106 2.44 -49.35 29.28
C SER A 106 3.50 -49.68 30.34
N GLY A 107 3.09 -50.00 31.57
CA GLY A 107 3.99 -50.21 32.71
C GLY A 107 4.28 -48.92 33.48
N TRP A 108 5.46 -48.83 34.10
CA TRP A 108 5.91 -47.65 34.83
C TRP A 108 6.42 -46.57 33.88
N ILE A 109 5.81 -45.39 33.91
CA ILE A 109 6.23 -44.20 33.16
C ILE A 109 6.39 -43.01 34.12
N GLY A 110 7.11 -41.96 33.72
CA GLY A 110 7.18 -40.73 34.50
C GLY A 110 5.79 -40.10 34.63
N LEU A 111 5.48 -39.52 35.79
CA LEU A 111 4.17 -38.92 36.04
C LEU A 111 3.86 -37.80 35.02
N LEU A 112 4.87 -37.00 34.65
CA LEU A 112 4.72 -35.92 33.67
C LEU A 112 4.57 -36.46 32.24
N ASP A 113 5.16 -37.61 31.92
CA ASP A 113 4.99 -38.28 30.62
C ASP A 113 3.56 -38.83 30.44
N ALA A 114 2.85 -39.07 31.55
CA ALA A 114 1.48 -39.54 31.56
C ALA A 114 0.44 -38.42 31.36
N LEU A 115 0.85 -37.14 31.37
CA LEU A 115 -0.08 -36.01 31.29
C LEU A 115 -0.50 -35.72 29.83
N ALA A 116 -1.80 -35.86 29.55
CA ALA A 116 -2.36 -35.46 28.26
C ALA A 116 -2.61 -33.94 28.15
N THR A 117 -2.85 -33.28 29.29
CA THR A 117 -3.13 -31.84 29.40
C THR A 117 -2.54 -31.29 30.70
N LEU A 118 -2.21 -30.00 30.74
CA LEU A 118 -1.69 -29.31 31.91
C LEU A 118 -2.35 -27.93 32.05
N GLY A 119 -2.94 -27.69 33.22
CA GLY A 119 -3.61 -26.44 33.57
C GLY A 119 -2.95 -25.74 34.76
N VAL A 120 -2.77 -24.42 34.68
CA VAL A 120 -2.38 -23.57 35.81
C VAL A 120 -3.49 -22.53 36.01
N ASN A 121 -4.28 -22.68 37.09
CA ASN A 121 -5.49 -21.89 37.37
C ASN A 121 -6.53 -21.85 36.23
N ALA A 122 -6.41 -22.73 35.24
CA ALA A 122 -7.32 -22.88 34.11
C ALA A 122 -7.55 -24.36 33.82
N THR A 123 -8.73 -24.69 33.32
CA THR A 123 -9.03 -26.05 32.84
C THR A 123 -8.54 -26.17 31.40
N PRO A 124 -7.55 -27.04 31.12
CA PRO A 124 -7.10 -27.28 29.75
C PRO A 124 -8.09 -28.17 29.01
N ASP A 125 -7.97 -28.21 27.69
CA ASP A 125 -8.82 -29.03 26.81
C ASP A 125 -7.98 -29.71 25.70
N LEU A 126 -8.62 -30.42 24.78
CA LEU A 126 -7.92 -31.17 23.72
C LEU A 126 -7.30 -30.26 22.63
N VAL A 127 -7.74 -29.01 22.55
CA VAL A 127 -7.20 -27.95 21.70
C VAL A 127 -6.12 -27.17 22.46
N ASN A 128 -6.45 -26.65 23.64
CA ASN A 128 -5.57 -25.93 24.55
C ASN A 128 -4.97 -26.88 25.59
N ARG A 129 -4.08 -27.77 25.15
CA ARG A 129 -3.49 -28.80 26.02
C ARG A 129 -2.62 -28.22 27.15
N LEU A 130 -2.07 -27.02 26.95
CA LEU A 130 -1.50 -26.20 28.00
C LEU A 130 -2.38 -24.97 28.17
N ALA A 131 -2.99 -24.79 29.33
CA ALA A 131 -3.81 -23.63 29.66
C ALA A 131 -3.29 -22.95 30.93
N VAL A 132 -3.07 -21.64 30.87
CA VAL A 132 -2.53 -20.85 31.97
C VAL A 132 -3.40 -19.61 32.17
N ALA A 133 -4.08 -19.51 33.31
CA ALA A 133 -4.70 -18.28 33.77
C ALA A 133 -3.80 -17.63 34.82
N SER A 134 -3.18 -16.51 34.46
CA SER A 134 -2.18 -15.84 35.29
C SER A 134 -2.10 -14.36 34.95
N GLU A 135 -1.59 -13.56 35.88
CA GLU A 135 -1.20 -12.17 35.59
C GLU A 135 -0.01 -12.10 34.62
N ALA A 136 0.93 -13.06 34.72
CA ALA A 136 2.08 -13.19 33.83
C ALA A 136 2.54 -14.65 33.71
N ALA A 137 3.08 -15.01 32.54
CA ALA A 137 3.78 -16.27 32.29
C ALA A 137 5.20 -15.98 31.79
N LEU A 138 6.22 -16.46 32.50
CA LEU A 138 7.63 -16.24 32.18
C LEU A 138 8.25 -17.49 31.56
N PHE A 139 8.81 -17.33 30.36
CA PHE A 139 9.73 -18.30 29.75
C PHE A 139 11.15 -17.72 29.86
N THR A 140 11.99 -18.31 30.71
CA THR A 140 13.35 -17.81 30.97
C THR A 140 14.41 -18.77 30.42
N HIS A 141 15.60 -18.24 30.17
CA HIS A 141 16.76 -19.00 29.72
C HIS A 141 17.36 -19.84 30.86
N ASP A 142 18.07 -20.90 30.48
CA ASP A 142 19.04 -21.61 31.33
C ASP A 142 20.42 -21.41 30.72
N GLY A 143 21.13 -20.35 31.15
CA GLY A 143 22.40 -19.94 30.57
C GLY A 143 22.27 -18.93 29.43
N ALA A 144 22.15 -19.38 28.17
CA ALA A 144 22.32 -18.51 27.00
C ALA A 144 21.01 -18.01 26.37
N ASP A 145 20.25 -18.90 25.73
CA ASP A 145 19.11 -18.53 24.89
C ASP A 145 17.78 -19.04 25.45
N VAL A 146 16.69 -18.37 25.08
CA VAL A 146 15.33 -18.90 25.16
C VAL A 146 14.71 -18.90 23.76
N ARG A 147 14.06 -20.00 23.35
CA ARG A 147 13.40 -20.12 22.04
C ARG A 147 12.05 -20.79 22.20
N VAL A 148 10.99 -20.13 21.73
CA VAL A 148 9.67 -20.75 21.53
C VAL A 148 9.56 -21.11 20.05
N LYS A 149 9.40 -22.40 19.75
CA LYS A 149 9.28 -22.90 18.38
C LYS A 149 7.82 -23.24 18.10
N LEU A 150 7.22 -22.51 17.16
CA LEU A 150 5.90 -22.81 16.62
C LEU A 150 6.10 -23.46 15.24
N ASN A 151 5.61 -24.69 15.07
CA ASN A 151 5.78 -25.45 13.84
C ASN A 151 4.41 -25.79 13.25
N LYS A 152 4.24 -25.52 11.96
CA LYS A 152 3.05 -25.90 11.18
C LYS A 152 3.35 -27.10 10.27
N ALA A 153 2.34 -27.89 9.91
CA ALA A 153 2.54 -29.13 9.15
C ALA A 153 2.73 -28.88 7.64
N ALA A 154 2.06 -27.86 7.10
CA ALA A 154 2.13 -27.47 5.70
C ALA A 154 2.15 -25.94 5.50
N ALA A 155 2.48 -25.50 4.28
CA ALA A 155 2.57 -24.07 3.95
C ALA A 155 1.24 -23.31 4.16
N GLY A 156 0.09 -23.96 3.91
CA GLY A 156 -1.24 -23.37 4.09
C GLY A 156 -1.75 -23.33 5.54
N ASP A 157 -1.02 -23.94 6.47
CA ASP A 157 -1.39 -23.93 7.89
C ASP A 157 -0.92 -22.65 8.61
N VAL A 158 -1.32 -22.52 9.87
CA VAL A 158 -0.99 -21.37 10.72
C VAL A 158 -0.07 -21.78 11.87
N ALA A 159 0.98 -20.99 12.10
CA ALA A 159 1.79 -21.01 13.31
C ALA A 159 1.96 -19.57 13.81
N SER A 160 1.27 -19.21 14.89
CA SER A 160 1.12 -17.81 15.29
C SER A 160 0.95 -17.60 16.79
N LEU A 161 1.05 -16.33 17.19
CA LEU A 161 0.62 -15.80 18.48
C LEU A 161 -0.63 -14.96 18.25
N VAL A 162 -1.72 -15.27 18.96
CA VAL A 162 -3.00 -14.54 18.89
C VAL A 162 -3.17 -13.69 20.14
N PHE A 163 -3.49 -12.41 19.94
CA PHE A 163 -3.82 -11.46 20.99
C PHE A 163 -5.35 -11.30 21.04
N GLN A 164 -5.94 -11.45 22.24
CA GLN A 164 -7.39 -11.46 22.41
C GLN A 164 -7.87 -10.48 23.50
N ASP A 165 -9.12 -10.04 23.38
CA ASP A 165 -9.88 -9.31 24.39
C ASP A 165 -11.26 -9.96 24.52
N GLY A 166 -11.62 -10.42 25.72
CA GLY A 166 -12.89 -11.10 25.96
C GLY A 166 -13.14 -12.31 25.05
N TRP A 167 -12.11 -13.11 24.77
CA TRP A 167 -12.13 -14.25 23.83
C TRP A 167 -12.32 -13.88 22.34
N SER A 168 -12.26 -12.59 21.99
CA SER A 168 -12.27 -12.10 20.62
C SER A 168 -10.86 -11.76 20.15
N GLY A 169 -10.45 -12.28 18.99
CA GLY A 169 -9.15 -11.97 18.39
C GLY A 169 -9.03 -10.50 17.99
N ARG A 170 -7.89 -9.87 18.29
CA ARG A 170 -7.60 -8.46 17.95
C ARG A 170 -6.38 -8.31 17.05
N ALA A 171 -5.38 -9.15 17.25
CA ALA A 171 -4.19 -9.20 16.42
C ALA A 171 -3.62 -10.62 16.38
N GLU A 172 -2.93 -10.97 15.31
CA GLU A 172 -2.25 -12.26 15.17
C GLU A 172 -0.97 -12.08 14.35
N ILE A 173 0.14 -12.59 14.88
CA ILE A 173 1.47 -12.53 14.25
C ILE A 173 2.05 -13.94 14.07
N GLY A 174 2.61 -14.23 12.90
CA GLY A 174 3.22 -15.54 12.63
C GLY A 174 3.23 -15.91 11.16
N LEU A 175 3.23 -17.21 10.88
CA LEU A 175 3.05 -17.76 9.53
C LEU A 175 1.55 -17.96 9.32
N LEU A 176 0.92 -17.07 8.56
CA LEU A 176 -0.54 -16.91 8.52
C LEU A 176 -1.16 -17.52 7.25
N GLY A 177 -1.10 -18.85 7.11
CA GLY A 177 -1.57 -19.53 5.91
C GLY A 177 -0.63 -19.42 4.70
N SER A 178 0.62 -19.02 4.97
CA SER A 178 1.74 -19.00 4.02
C SER A 178 3.06 -19.12 4.77
N ASP A 179 4.18 -19.23 4.06
CA ASP A 179 5.54 -19.22 4.65
C ASP A 179 6.09 -17.80 4.87
N ALA A 180 5.33 -16.76 4.53
CA ALA A 180 5.67 -15.38 4.85
C ALA A 180 5.37 -15.07 6.32
N LEU A 181 6.24 -14.30 6.97
CA LEU A 181 5.93 -13.71 8.27
C LEU A 181 4.89 -12.60 8.06
N GLY A 182 3.75 -12.72 8.74
CA GLY A 182 2.65 -11.77 8.63
C GLY A 182 2.15 -11.26 9.97
N LEU A 183 1.48 -10.10 9.93
CA LEU A 183 0.68 -9.55 11.01
C LEU A 183 -0.70 -9.17 10.46
N LYS A 184 -1.75 -9.67 11.09
CA LYS A 184 -3.13 -9.27 10.83
C LYS A 184 -3.78 -8.68 12.07
N VAL A 185 -4.68 -7.73 11.86
CA VAL A 185 -5.49 -7.08 12.92
C VAL A 185 -6.96 -7.26 12.63
N SER A 186 -7.79 -7.25 13.68
CA SER A 186 -9.24 -7.39 13.56
C SER A 186 -9.97 -6.44 14.48
N PRO A 187 -10.95 -5.67 13.98
CA PRO A 187 -11.80 -4.83 14.82
C PRO A 187 -12.83 -5.64 15.64
N ASP A 188 -13.16 -6.87 15.23
CA ASP A 188 -14.30 -7.63 15.76
C ASP A 188 -13.99 -9.12 16.09
N GLY A 189 -12.81 -9.61 15.73
CA GLY A 189 -12.40 -11.01 15.87
C GLY A 189 -12.84 -11.92 14.72
N ALA A 190 -13.53 -11.38 13.71
CA ALA A 190 -14.02 -12.11 12.55
C ALA A 190 -13.44 -11.57 11.24
N ALA A 191 -13.49 -10.25 11.03
CA ALA A 191 -12.91 -9.58 9.88
C ALA A 191 -11.42 -9.32 10.13
N TRP A 192 -10.55 -9.93 9.33
CA TRP A 192 -9.10 -9.80 9.46
C TRP A 192 -8.50 -8.96 8.33
N ILE A 193 -7.60 -8.05 8.69
CA ILE A 193 -6.89 -7.16 7.78
C ILE A 193 -5.40 -7.49 7.87
N GLU A 194 -4.79 -7.86 6.74
CA GLU A 194 -3.33 -8.06 6.66
C GLU A 194 -2.63 -6.69 6.70
N ALA A 195 -1.97 -6.41 7.81
CA ALA A 195 -1.29 -5.14 8.05
C ALA A 195 0.17 -5.17 7.54
N LEU A 196 0.83 -6.32 7.66
CA LEU A 196 2.22 -6.52 7.27
C LEU A 196 2.44 -7.94 6.74
N SER A 197 3.27 -8.05 5.71
CA SER A 197 3.77 -9.31 5.16
C SER A 197 5.25 -9.17 4.80
N VAL A 198 6.07 -10.17 5.09
CA VAL A 198 7.48 -10.20 4.70
C VAL A 198 7.70 -11.30 3.69
N ASP A 199 8.11 -10.92 2.48
CA ASP A 199 8.44 -11.87 1.42
C ASP A 199 9.63 -12.76 1.87
N PRO A 200 9.48 -14.09 1.92
CA PRO A 200 10.51 -14.98 2.45
C PRO A 200 11.72 -15.14 1.50
N ALA A 201 11.59 -14.79 0.22
CA ALA A 201 12.67 -14.89 -0.76
C ALA A 201 13.54 -13.62 -0.79
N THR A 202 12.94 -12.46 -0.55
CA THR A 202 13.59 -11.15 -0.75
C THR A 202 13.76 -10.35 0.54
N GLY A 203 13.01 -10.67 1.59
CA GLY A 203 12.92 -9.85 2.80
C GLY A 203 12.12 -8.55 2.61
N ALA A 204 11.47 -8.37 1.46
CA ALA A 204 10.68 -7.17 1.19
C ALA A 204 9.47 -7.10 2.13
N VAL A 205 9.32 -5.98 2.83
CA VAL A 205 8.18 -5.71 3.71
C VAL A 205 7.06 -5.05 2.91
N SER A 206 5.92 -5.72 2.86
CA SER A 206 4.67 -5.20 2.32
C SER A 206 3.75 -4.73 3.44
N LEU A 207 3.03 -3.63 3.22
CA LEU A 207 2.02 -3.11 4.13
C LEU A 207 0.69 -3.02 3.38
N PRO A 208 -0.02 -4.14 3.12
CA PRO A 208 -1.13 -4.20 2.17
C PRO A 208 -2.29 -3.25 2.51
N ALA A 209 -2.54 -3.06 3.81
CA ALA A 209 -3.54 -2.13 4.31
C ALA A 209 -3.09 -0.65 4.30
N THR A 210 -1.87 -0.33 3.85
CA THR A 210 -1.42 1.05 3.67
C THR A 210 -0.95 1.31 2.24
N PRO A 211 -1.61 2.21 1.49
CA PRO A 211 -1.16 2.61 0.16
C PRO A 211 0.29 3.13 0.17
N ALA A 212 1.09 2.70 -0.79
CA ALA A 212 2.43 3.26 -1.00
C ALA A 212 2.37 4.60 -1.76
N VAL A 213 1.37 4.74 -2.64
CA VAL A 213 1.12 5.93 -3.47
C VAL A 213 -0.39 6.18 -3.53
N GLN A 214 -0.81 7.44 -3.46
CA GLN A 214 -2.16 7.90 -3.75
C GLN A 214 -2.08 9.05 -4.74
N LEU A 215 -2.88 9.00 -5.81
CA LEU A 215 -3.02 10.07 -6.79
C LEU A 215 -4.39 10.73 -6.64
N ASP A 216 -4.41 12.00 -6.28
CA ASP A 216 -5.61 12.84 -6.28
C ASP A 216 -5.61 13.75 -7.51
N ARG A 217 -6.62 13.58 -8.39
CA ARG A 217 -6.77 14.32 -9.64
C ARG A 217 -7.87 15.39 -9.52
N PHE A 218 -7.52 16.63 -9.84
CA PHE A 218 -8.44 17.78 -9.81
C PHE A 218 -8.60 18.39 -11.21
N THR A 219 -9.79 18.22 -11.79
CA THR A 219 -10.23 18.88 -13.04
C THR A 219 -11.21 20.04 -12.76
N ALA A 220 -11.61 20.21 -11.50
CA ALA A 220 -12.35 21.33 -10.94
C ALA A 220 -11.74 21.72 -9.58
N SER A 221 -11.96 22.96 -9.15
CA SER A 221 -11.45 23.44 -7.85
C SER A 221 -12.02 22.62 -6.69
N GLY A 222 -11.22 22.43 -5.65
CA GLY A 222 -11.56 21.60 -4.51
C GLY A 222 -10.57 21.73 -3.35
N THR A 223 -10.55 20.73 -2.47
CA THR A 223 -9.61 20.67 -1.35
C THR A 223 -8.92 19.31 -1.35
N TRP A 224 -7.60 19.32 -1.28
CA TRP A 224 -6.79 18.14 -1.05
C TRP A 224 -6.60 17.92 0.45
N THR A 225 -6.70 16.68 0.91
CA THR A 225 -6.47 16.30 2.32
C THR A 225 -5.27 15.36 2.39
N LYS A 226 -4.29 15.71 3.23
CA LYS A 226 -3.05 14.96 3.37
C LYS A 226 -3.30 13.58 3.99
N PRO A 227 -2.92 12.48 3.33
CA PRO A 227 -2.96 11.16 3.96
C PRO A 227 -1.98 11.10 5.15
N GLY A 228 -2.42 10.55 6.29
CA GLY A 228 -1.59 10.49 7.51
C GLY A 228 -0.29 9.68 7.37
N TRP A 229 -0.21 8.81 6.36
CA TRP A 229 0.97 7.99 6.04
C TRP A 229 1.96 8.67 5.09
N ALA A 230 1.58 9.76 4.43
CA ALA A 230 2.42 10.39 3.41
C ALA A 230 3.66 11.05 4.04
N LYS A 231 4.84 10.84 3.43
CA LYS A 231 6.10 11.51 3.80
C LYS A 231 6.61 12.43 2.70
N ARG A 232 6.27 12.13 1.44
CA ARG A 232 6.56 12.97 0.28
C ARG A 232 5.27 13.27 -0.48
N VAL A 233 5.13 14.50 -0.95
CA VAL A 233 4.00 14.93 -1.79
C VAL A 233 4.55 15.57 -3.05
N ARG A 234 4.18 15.04 -4.21
CA ARG A 234 4.51 15.60 -5.50
C ARG A 234 3.28 16.24 -6.10
N VAL A 235 3.36 17.51 -6.45
CA VAL A 235 2.27 18.24 -7.09
C VAL A 235 2.67 18.54 -8.52
N MET A 236 1.88 18.08 -9.49
CA MET A 236 2.02 18.37 -10.91
C MET A 236 0.81 19.17 -11.36
N MET A 237 1.03 20.25 -12.09
CA MET A 237 -0.06 21.14 -12.51
C MET A 237 0.12 21.58 -13.95
N VAL A 238 -0.98 21.65 -14.68
CA VAL A 238 -1.08 22.34 -15.96
C VAL A 238 -1.99 23.56 -15.75
N GLY A 239 -1.47 24.73 -16.06
CA GLY A 239 -2.23 25.98 -16.08
C GLY A 239 -3.29 25.97 -17.18
N ALA A 240 -4.23 26.90 -17.12
CA ALA A 240 -5.21 27.07 -18.19
C ALA A 240 -4.58 27.74 -19.42
N GLY A 241 -5.11 27.44 -20.61
CA GLY A 241 -4.68 28.03 -21.87
C GLY A 241 -5.38 29.36 -22.16
N GLY A 242 -4.71 30.27 -22.86
CA GLY A 242 -5.28 31.58 -23.22
C GLY A 242 -6.24 31.51 -24.41
N GLY A 243 -7.16 32.49 -24.50
CA GLY A 243 -8.09 32.61 -25.62
C GLY A 243 -7.44 33.28 -26.84
N GLY A 244 -7.89 32.89 -28.04
CA GLY A 244 -7.46 33.50 -29.30
C GLY A 244 -8.11 34.87 -29.56
N GLY A 245 -7.43 35.70 -30.35
CA GLY A 245 -7.99 36.97 -30.84
C GLY A 245 -8.93 36.77 -32.03
N SER A 246 -9.83 37.73 -32.27
CA SER A 246 -10.70 37.72 -33.45
C SER A 246 -9.97 38.32 -34.66
N GLY A 247 -10.42 38.00 -35.87
CA GLY A 247 -9.91 38.67 -37.08
C GLY A 247 -10.37 40.13 -37.20
N ARG A 248 -9.76 40.86 -38.13
CA ARG A 248 -10.20 42.21 -38.53
C ARG A 248 -11.35 42.15 -39.53
N VAL A 249 -12.27 43.11 -39.46
CA VAL A 249 -13.17 43.44 -40.58
C VAL A 249 -12.58 44.63 -41.34
N GLY A 250 -12.26 44.44 -42.62
CA GLY A 250 -11.59 45.47 -43.43
C GLY A 250 -12.35 45.84 -44.70
N ALA A 251 -12.15 47.07 -45.18
CA ALA A 251 -12.64 47.49 -46.50
C ALA A 251 -11.97 46.69 -47.63
N THR A 252 -12.65 46.61 -48.77
CA THR A 252 -12.06 46.06 -50.01
C THR A 252 -10.76 46.78 -50.36
N ALA A 253 -9.80 46.04 -50.90
CA ALA A 253 -8.47 46.53 -51.29
C ALA A 253 -7.61 47.10 -50.12
N THR A 254 -7.93 46.72 -48.88
CA THR A 254 -7.08 47.00 -47.71
C THR A 254 -6.63 45.71 -47.06
N ALA A 255 -5.45 45.69 -46.45
CA ALA A 255 -5.01 44.51 -45.72
C ALA A 255 -5.83 44.33 -44.43
N ALA A 256 -6.19 43.09 -44.11
CA ALA A 256 -6.91 42.75 -42.88
C ALA A 256 -6.31 41.48 -42.28
N ALA A 257 -5.71 41.59 -41.10
CA ALA A 257 -5.08 40.44 -40.44
C ALA A 257 -6.10 39.58 -39.70
N GLY A 258 -5.81 38.29 -39.61
CA GLY A 258 -6.45 37.40 -38.63
C GLY A 258 -5.99 37.73 -37.20
N GLY A 259 -6.70 37.18 -36.21
CA GLY A 259 -6.31 37.29 -34.80
C GLY A 259 -5.14 36.37 -34.45
N GLY A 260 -4.36 36.71 -33.42
CA GLY A 260 -3.33 35.83 -32.88
C GLY A 260 -3.94 34.63 -32.13
N GLY A 261 -3.25 33.50 -32.14
CA GLY A 261 -3.56 32.36 -31.27
C GLY A 261 -3.16 32.64 -29.82
N GLY A 262 -3.84 32.00 -28.87
CA GLY A 262 -3.51 32.06 -27.44
C GLY A 262 -2.24 31.28 -27.10
N ALA A 263 -1.74 31.53 -25.89
CA ALA A 263 -0.59 30.83 -25.32
C ALA A 263 -1.02 29.57 -24.54
N PRO A 264 -0.16 28.54 -24.48
CA PRO A 264 -0.43 27.35 -23.67
C PRO A 264 -0.51 27.64 -22.18
N GLY A 265 -1.17 26.74 -21.46
CA GLY A 265 -1.02 26.58 -20.03
C GLY A 265 0.39 26.15 -19.64
N ALA A 266 0.93 26.75 -18.57
CA ALA A 266 2.24 26.39 -18.04
C ALA A 266 2.18 25.04 -17.30
N TYR A 267 3.23 24.22 -17.42
CA TYR A 267 3.41 23.04 -16.59
C TYR A 267 4.31 23.39 -15.41
N VAL A 268 3.91 23.00 -14.20
CA VAL A 268 4.72 23.19 -12.98
C VAL A 268 4.68 21.92 -12.14
N GLU A 269 5.84 21.50 -11.64
CA GLU A 269 5.97 20.37 -10.74
C GLU A 269 6.83 20.75 -9.54
N ALA A 270 6.43 20.31 -8.34
CA ALA A 270 7.25 20.45 -7.14
C ALA A 270 7.11 19.22 -6.23
N ASP A 271 8.20 18.90 -5.55
CA ASP A 271 8.25 17.90 -4.48
C ASP A 271 8.28 18.62 -3.13
N PHE A 272 7.42 18.17 -2.21
CA PHE A 272 7.32 18.66 -0.85
C PHE A 272 7.59 17.52 0.14
N VAL A 273 8.23 17.85 1.26
CA VAL A 273 8.14 17.01 2.45
C VAL A 273 6.72 17.17 3.00
N ALA A 274 6.05 16.06 3.32
CA ALA A 274 4.64 16.11 3.72
C ALA A 274 4.41 16.97 4.98
N ALA A 275 5.43 17.12 5.84
CA ALA A 275 5.38 17.97 7.03
C ALA A 275 5.26 19.48 6.71
N ASP A 276 5.70 19.93 5.53
CA ASP A 276 5.70 21.35 5.14
C ASP A 276 4.31 21.82 4.66
N LEU A 277 3.41 20.89 4.36
CA LEU A 277 2.05 21.15 3.93
C LEU A 277 1.11 21.20 5.13
N THR A 278 0.00 21.93 5.04
CA THR A 278 -1.10 21.83 6.01
C THR A 278 -1.86 20.51 5.88
N SER A 279 -2.72 20.17 6.85
CA SER A 279 -3.57 18.96 6.80
C SER A 279 -4.51 18.95 5.59
N THR A 280 -4.95 20.14 5.17
CA THR A 280 -5.74 20.37 3.96
C THR A 280 -5.16 21.52 3.16
N VAL A 281 -5.16 21.42 1.83
CA VAL A 281 -4.71 22.48 0.91
C VAL A 281 -5.80 22.74 -0.14
N ALA A 282 -6.15 24.01 -0.34
CA ALA A 282 -7.09 24.40 -1.39
C ALA A 282 -6.46 24.18 -2.78
N VAL A 283 -7.20 23.55 -3.70
CA VAL A 283 -6.80 23.35 -5.09
C VAL A 283 -7.68 24.23 -5.97
N THR A 284 -7.08 25.15 -6.72
CA THR A 284 -7.78 26.01 -7.68
C THR A 284 -7.48 25.56 -9.09
N ILE A 285 -8.51 25.34 -9.90
CA ILE A 285 -8.37 25.05 -11.33
C ILE A 285 -8.71 26.30 -12.13
N GLY A 286 -7.74 26.79 -12.90
CA GLY A 286 -7.94 27.93 -13.79
C GLY A 286 -8.92 27.59 -14.91
N GLY A 287 -9.87 28.48 -15.18
CA GLY A 287 -10.68 28.44 -16.40
C GLY A 287 -9.86 28.86 -17.62
N GLY A 288 -10.13 28.27 -18.78
CA GLY A 288 -9.53 28.70 -20.04
C GLY A 288 -9.88 30.14 -20.37
N GLY A 289 -8.98 30.85 -21.03
CA GLY A 289 -9.27 32.20 -21.53
C GLY A 289 -10.34 32.14 -22.64
N ALA A 290 -11.35 33.00 -22.57
CA ALA A 290 -12.36 33.10 -23.61
C ALA A 290 -11.76 33.66 -24.90
N GLY A 291 -12.13 33.07 -26.03
CA GLY A 291 -11.83 33.61 -27.35
C GLY A 291 -12.56 34.93 -27.57
N ALA A 292 -11.94 35.85 -28.29
CA ALA A 292 -12.56 37.13 -28.58
C ALA A 292 -13.80 36.97 -29.48
N ALA A 293 -14.85 37.74 -29.23
CA ALA A 293 -16.02 37.78 -30.09
C ALA A 293 -15.67 38.26 -31.51
N ALA A 294 -16.42 37.76 -32.50
CA ALA A 294 -16.33 38.23 -33.88
C ALA A 294 -16.64 39.73 -33.98
N GLN A 295 -15.90 40.44 -34.82
CA GLN A 295 -16.21 41.82 -35.18
C GLN A 295 -17.24 41.83 -36.29
N THR A 296 -18.33 42.58 -36.11
CA THR A 296 -19.41 42.73 -37.10
C THR A 296 -19.44 44.13 -37.72
N THR A 297 -18.66 45.05 -37.16
CA THR A 297 -18.61 46.44 -37.60
C THR A 297 -17.54 46.63 -38.67
N ALA A 298 -17.87 47.37 -39.72
CA ALA A 298 -16.96 47.68 -40.82
C ALA A 298 -15.68 48.36 -40.31
N ALA A 299 -14.56 48.10 -41.00
CA ALA A 299 -13.25 48.69 -40.72
C ALA A 299 -12.76 48.58 -39.25
N THR A 300 -13.18 47.54 -38.53
CA THR A 300 -12.88 47.37 -37.09
C THR A 300 -11.79 46.33 -36.89
N ASN A 301 -10.75 46.69 -36.13
CA ASN A 301 -9.71 45.75 -35.70
C ASN A 301 -10.31 44.64 -34.83
N GLY A 302 -9.72 43.46 -34.89
CA GLY A 302 -10.12 42.35 -34.03
C GLY A 302 -10.04 42.70 -32.55
N ALA A 303 -10.85 42.02 -31.75
CA ALA A 303 -10.76 42.06 -30.30
C ALA A 303 -9.71 41.04 -29.81
N ASN A 304 -9.11 41.36 -28.66
CA ASN A 304 -8.19 40.44 -27.97
C ASN A 304 -8.98 39.34 -27.26
N GLY A 305 -8.42 38.13 -27.19
CA GLY A 305 -8.95 37.09 -26.29
C GLY A 305 -8.77 37.47 -24.83
N THR A 306 -9.22 36.63 -23.89
CA THR A 306 -8.92 36.83 -22.47
C THR A 306 -7.73 36.00 -22.02
N SER A 307 -7.05 36.48 -20.99
CA SER A 307 -6.06 35.67 -20.27
C SER A 307 -6.73 34.51 -19.55
N ALA A 308 -5.97 33.45 -19.30
CA ALA A 308 -6.47 32.26 -18.62
C ALA A 308 -6.52 32.47 -17.09
N GLY A 309 -7.36 31.70 -16.41
CA GLY A 309 -7.42 31.65 -14.95
C GLY A 309 -6.17 31.00 -14.34
N LEU A 310 -5.88 31.34 -13.08
CA LEU A 310 -4.77 30.72 -12.33
C LEU A 310 -5.14 29.30 -11.90
N THR A 311 -4.24 28.35 -12.12
CA THR A 311 -4.26 27.03 -11.45
C THR A 311 -3.29 27.05 -10.27
N SER A 312 -3.69 26.60 -9.08
CA SER A 312 -2.83 26.62 -7.89
C SER A 312 -3.10 25.50 -6.89
N PHE A 313 -2.06 25.17 -6.14
CA PHE A 313 -2.09 24.30 -4.96
C PHE A 313 -1.75 25.15 -3.74
N GLY A 314 -2.79 25.69 -3.10
CA GLY A 314 -2.68 26.70 -2.04
C GLY A 314 -1.77 27.85 -2.44
N ASP A 315 -0.96 28.30 -1.48
CA ASP A 315 0.12 29.25 -1.72
C ASP A 315 1.47 28.58 -2.04
N TYR A 316 1.49 27.24 -2.08
CA TYR A 316 2.71 26.46 -2.27
C TYR A 316 3.15 26.38 -3.73
N LEU A 317 2.20 26.33 -4.68
CA LEU A 317 2.51 26.20 -6.09
C LEU A 317 1.46 26.88 -6.96
N ARG A 318 1.92 27.51 -8.05
CA ARG A 318 1.07 28.24 -9.00
C ARG A 318 1.48 27.93 -10.43
N ALA A 319 0.50 27.65 -11.29
CA ALA A 319 0.65 27.47 -12.73
C ALA A 319 -0.22 28.51 -13.47
N GLY A 320 0.44 29.52 -14.04
CA GLY A 320 -0.17 30.65 -14.76
C GLY A 320 0.03 32.01 -14.06
N ARG A 321 -0.08 33.10 -14.83
CA ARG A 321 -0.02 34.56 -14.51
C ARG A 321 0.99 35.41 -15.31
N SER A 322 1.57 34.92 -16.40
CA SER A 322 2.34 35.82 -17.27
C SER A 322 1.41 36.79 -18.02
N THR A 323 1.78 38.07 -18.07
CA THR A 323 1.15 39.05 -18.96
C THR A 323 1.46 38.63 -20.41
N GLY A 324 0.45 38.37 -21.23
CA GLY A 324 0.65 37.98 -22.64
C GLY A 324 0.08 36.63 -23.08
N GLN A 325 -0.66 35.92 -22.22
CA GLN A 325 -1.23 34.61 -22.58
C GLN A 325 -2.32 34.64 -23.67
N ARG A 326 -2.91 35.81 -23.94
CA ARG A 326 -4.04 35.95 -24.88
C ARG A 326 -3.54 36.26 -26.29
N GLY A 327 -4.25 35.77 -27.30
CA GLY A 327 -4.08 36.24 -28.67
C GLY A 327 -4.62 37.65 -28.83
N ALA A 328 -3.85 38.52 -29.49
CA ALA A 328 -4.33 39.86 -29.83
C ALA A 328 -5.26 39.81 -31.06
N GLY A 329 -6.20 40.74 -31.15
CA GLY A 329 -7.06 40.87 -32.32
C GLY A 329 -6.30 41.28 -33.57
N GLY A 330 -6.80 40.90 -34.74
CA GLY A 330 -6.20 41.24 -36.01
C GLY A 330 -6.21 42.74 -36.29
N GLY A 331 -5.05 43.30 -36.60
CA GLY A 331 -4.89 44.68 -37.05
C GLY A 331 -4.80 44.82 -38.57
N ALA A 332 -4.36 45.99 -39.02
CA ALA A 332 -4.08 46.23 -40.44
C ALA A 332 -2.85 45.46 -40.95
N ALA A 333 -1.96 45.02 -40.03
CA ALA A 333 -0.71 44.33 -40.35
C ALA A 333 -0.59 42.94 -39.71
N SER A 334 -0.97 42.78 -38.45
CA SER A 334 -0.88 41.49 -37.74
C SER A 334 -1.85 41.41 -36.55
N GLY A 335 -2.03 40.21 -36.02
CA GLY A 335 -2.51 39.94 -34.67
C GLY A 335 -1.40 39.28 -33.86
N VAL A 336 -0.90 39.94 -32.81
CA VAL A 336 0.20 39.42 -31.99
C VAL A 336 -0.20 38.11 -31.30
N ALA A 337 0.67 37.10 -31.38
CA ALA A 337 0.48 35.84 -30.69
C ALA A 337 0.50 36.00 -29.17
N GLY A 338 -0.27 35.18 -28.47
CA GLY A 338 -0.05 34.97 -27.05
C GLY A 338 1.29 34.28 -26.83
N ALA A 339 2.01 34.66 -25.78
CA ALA A 339 3.25 34.03 -25.36
C ALA A 339 3.15 33.58 -23.91
N GLN A 340 3.62 32.36 -23.65
CA GLN A 340 3.91 31.90 -22.30
C GLN A 340 5.43 31.84 -22.18
N GLN A 341 6.00 32.65 -21.28
CA GLN A 341 7.41 32.50 -20.92
C GLN A 341 7.62 31.15 -20.25
N GLY A 342 8.67 30.43 -20.62
CA GLY A 342 9.02 29.14 -20.06
C GLY A 342 9.23 29.23 -18.56
N TYR A 343 8.69 28.27 -17.80
CA TYR A 343 8.77 28.29 -16.33
C TYR A 343 9.10 26.92 -15.72
N TYR A 344 9.66 27.00 -14.51
CA TYR A 344 10.48 26.06 -13.71
C TYR A 344 10.24 24.54 -13.87
N SER A 345 10.78 23.96 -14.93
CA SER A 345 11.47 22.67 -14.84
C SER A 345 12.99 22.93 -14.73
N ASN A 346 13.74 22.02 -14.11
CA ASN A 346 15.19 21.99 -14.27
C ASN A 346 15.54 20.94 -15.35
N PRO A 347 16.02 21.32 -16.55
CA PRO A 347 16.33 22.69 -17.03
C PRO A 347 15.09 23.49 -17.51
N PRO A 348 15.19 24.84 -17.61
CA PRO A 348 14.08 25.68 -18.03
C PRO A 348 13.64 25.35 -19.46
N ALA A 349 12.33 25.15 -19.65
CA ALA A 349 11.75 24.95 -20.96
C ALA A 349 11.80 26.24 -21.80
N PRO A 350 12.02 26.17 -23.12
CA PRO A 350 11.86 27.33 -24.00
C PRO A 350 10.42 27.87 -23.99
N ASP A 351 10.28 29.15 -24.31
CA ASP A 351 8.98 29.81 -24.49
C ASP A 351 8.16 29.11 -25.58
N VAL A 352 6.86 28.93 -25.32
CA VAL A 352 5.91 28.41 -26.31
C VAL A 352 4.87 29.49 -26.58
N SER A 353 4.77 29.92 -27.83
CA SER A 353 3.84 30.95 -28.28
C SER A 353 2.73 30.38 -29.15
N GLY A 354 1.60 31.07 -29.18
CA GLY A 354 0.64 30.93 -30.27
C GLY A 354 1.23 31.38 -31.61
N GLY A 355 0.46 31.17 -32.67
CA GLY A 355 0.73 31.70 -33.99
C GLY A 355 0.23 33.13 -34.10
N ALA A 356 1.04 34.02 -34.69
CA ALA A 356 0.60 35.36 -35.03
C ALA A 356 -0.46 35.30 -36.15
N GLY A 357 -1.50 36.11 -36.01
CA GLY A 357 -2.38 36.42 -37.12
C GLY A 357 -1.67 37.32 -38.12
N ALA A 358 -1.93 37.12 -39.40
CA ALA A 358 -1.27 37.85 -40.48
C ALA A 358 -2.30 38.32 -41.50
N THR A 359 -1.89 39.21 -42.40
CA THR A 359 -2.66 39.59 -43.61
C THR A 359 -2.58 38.53 -44.70
N GLY A 360 -1.69 37.54 -44.55
CA GLY A 360 -1.61 36.31 -45.35
C GLY A 360 -1.98 35.09 -44.51
N ALA A 361 -1.33 33.95 -44.76
CA ALA A 361 -1.55 32.75 -43.96
C ALA A 361 -1.18 33.00 -42.49
N GLY A 362 -2.02 32.56 -41.57
CA GLY A 362 -1.72 32.64 -40.14
C GLY A 362 -0.52 31.78 -39.79
N ALA A 363 0.30 32.23 -38.83
CA ALA A 363 1.46 31.44 -38.39
C ALA A 363 1.01 30.21 -37.58
N SER A 364 1.79 29.14 -37.62
CA SER A 364 1.56 27.97 -36.78
C SER A 364 1.85 28.28 -35.31
N GLY A 365 1.09 27.65 -34.40
CA GLY A 365 1.39 27.66 -32.98
C GLY A 365 2.62 26.80 -32.65
N GLY A 366 3.37 27.20 -31.63
CA GLY A 366 4.52 26.43 -31.16
C GLY A 366 4.11 25.08 -30.55
N ASN A 367 4.89 24.05 -30.78
CA ASN A 367 4.72 22.76 -30.11
C ASN A 367 5.08 22.87 -28.63
N GLY A 368 4.35 22.13 -27.80
CA GLY A 368 4.72 21.95 -26.40
C GLY A 368 6.03 21.17 -26.28
N VAL A 369 6.86 21.54 -25.31
CA VAL A 369 8.08 20.81 -24.95
C VAL A 369 7.89 20.08 -23.62
N GLY A 370 8.40 18.85 -23.51
CA GLY A 370 8.23 18.03 -22.30
C GLY A 370 6.75 17.73 -22.00
N ARG A 371 6.23 18.27 -20.90
CA ARG A 371 4.83 18.07 -20.45
C ARG A 371 3.91 19.27 -20.75
N LEU A 372 4.42 20.29 -21.45
CA LEU A 372 3.68 21.51 -21.77
C LEU A 372 2.58 21.27 -22.82
N SER A 373 1.51 22.07 -22.71
CA SER A 373 0.55 22.28 -23.80
C SER A 373 1.18 23.08 -24.94
N SER A 374 0.46 23.24 -26.04
CA SER A 374 0.94 23.94 -27.24
C SER A 374 0.35 25.35 -27.43
N GLY A 375 0.85 26.10 -28.40
CA GLY A 375 0.25 27.35 -28.86
C GLY A 375 -0.89 27.14 -29.85
N GLY A 376 -1.90 28.02 -29.82
CA GLY A 376 -2.98 28.05 -30.81
C GLY A 376 -2.52 28.59 -32.15
N GLY A 377 -3.11 28.15 -33.26
CA GLY A 377 -2.78 28.66 -34.60
C GLY A 377 -3.24 30.10 -34.82
N GLY A 378 -2.50 30.89 -35.59
CA GLY A 378 -2.90 32.26 -35.96
C GLY A 378 -4.03 32.27 -36.99
N GLY A 379 -4.91 33.28 -36.94
CA GLY A 379 -5.96 33.46 -37.93
C GLY A 379 -5.40 33.89 -39.29
N GLY A 380 -6.04 33.44 -40.36
CA GLY A 380 -5.72 33.85 -41.72
C GLY A 380 -6.20 35.27 -42.01
N GLY A 381 -5.50 35.96 -42.92
CA GLY A 381 -5.82 37.32 -43.35
C GLY A 381 -6.20 37.45 -44.81
N LEU A 382 -6.54 38.70 -45.15
CA LEU A 382 -6.75 39.18 -46.51
C LEU A 382 -5.65 40.17 -46.85
N ASP A 383 -4.99 39.95 -47.99
CA ASP A 383 -4.01 40.90 -48.50
C ASP A 383 -4.71 42.14 -49.13
N ALA A 384 -3.91 43.09 -49.60
CA ALA A 384 -4.42 44.29 -50.27
C ALA A 384 -5.09 43.97 -51.63
N SER A 385 -4.89 42.79 -52.19
CA SER A 385 -5.52 42.30 -53.42
C SER A 385 -6.82 41.52 -53.15
N ASN A 386 -7.25 41.41 -51.88
CA ASN A 386 -8.40 40.62 -51.43
C ASN A 386 -8.23 39.10 -51.54
N VAL A 387 -7.01 38.59 -51.60
CA VAL A 387 -6.76 37.15 -51.55
C VAL A 387 -6.91 36.67 -50.12
N ALA A 388 -7.86 35.75 -49.90
CA ALA A 388 -8.08 35.13 -48.60
C ALA A 388 -7.06 34.02 -48.34
N SER A 389 -6.49 34.00 -47.14
CA SER A 389 -5.52 32.99 -46.72
C SER A 389 -6.06 32.09 -45.62
N ALA A 390 -5.52 30.87 -45.56
CA ALA A 390 -5.82 29.91 -44.49
C ALA A 390 -5.29 30.39 -43.12
N GLY A 391 -5.86 29.87 -42.04
CA GLY A 391 -5.27 29.99 -40.72
C GLY A 391 -3.99 29.14 -40.58
N GLY A 392 -3.30 29.32 -39.46
CA GLY A 392 -2.17 28.49 -39.07
C GLY A 392 -2.62 27.23 -38.34
N THR A 393 -1.85 26.15 -38.47
CA THR A 393 -2.05 24.95 -37.65
C THR A 393 -1.70 25.22 -36.19
N ALA A 394 -2.39 24.56 -35.26
CA ALA A 394 -1.98 24.61 -33.86
C ALA A 394 -0.74 23.74 -33.62
N GLY A 395 -0.01 24.01 -32.55
CA GLY A 395 1.02 23.09 -32.08
C GLY A 395 0.41 21.84 -31.45
N GLN A 396 1.19 20.78 -31.38
CA GLN A 396 0.89 19.56 -30.61
C GLN A 396 1.46 19.66 -29.20
N SER A 397 0.87 18.99 -28.21
CA SER A 397 1.44 19.00 -26.85
C SER A 397 2.78 18.28 -26.77
N GLY A 398 3.48 18.38 -25.64
CA GLY A 398 4.76 17.71 -25.46
C GLY A 398 4.64 16.18 -25.28
N ILE A 399 5.76 15.47 -25.46
CA ILE A 399 5.84 14.01 -25.31
C ILE A 399 6.23 13.66 -23.86
N VAL A 400 5.44 12.79 -23.22
CA VAL A 400 5.66 12.37 -21.83
C VAL A 400 6.40 11.03 -21.73
N PHE A 401 5.99 10.04 -22.52
CA PHE A 401 6.57 8.69 -22.52
C PHE A 401 6.92 8.23 -23.93
N ASN A 402 5.98 8.38 -24.87
CA ASN A 402 6.16 8.12 -26.29
C ASN A 402 5.14 8.96 -27.10
N ALA A 403 5.27 8.96 -28.43
CA ALA A 403 4.43 9.75 -29.33
C ALA A 403 2.92 9.43 -29.22
N GLN A 404 2.51 8.31 -28.63
CA GLN A 404 1.10 7.92 -28.48
C GLN A 404 0.38 8.67 -27.35
N THR A 405 1.13 9.36 -26.48
CA THR A 405 0.59 10.16 -25.37
C THR A 405 0.47 11.66 -25.71
N GLN A 406 0.79 12.03 -26.95
CA GLN A 406 0.74 13.40 -27.43
C GLN A 406 -0.68 13.78 -27.84
N ALA A 407 -1.17 14.92 -27.36
CA ALA A 407 -2.44 15.47 -27.81
C ALA A 407 -2.23 16.26 -29.11
N SER A 408 -3.01 15.94 -30.14
CA SER A 408 -2.90 16.57 -31.45
C SER A 408 -3.37 18.03 -31.41
N GLY A 409 -2.63 18.89 -32.11
CA GLY A 409 -3.08 20.25 -32.40
C GLY A 409 -4.19 20.24 -33.45
N GLY A 410 -5.09 21.21 -33.36
CA GLY A 410 -6.12 21.46 -34.34
C GLY A 410 -5.54 21.87 -35.70
N ALA A 411 -6.06 21.26 -36.75
CA ALA A 411 -5.76 21.66 -38.12
C ALA A 411 -6.27 23.09 -38.42
N ALA A 412 -5.56 23.79 -39.29
CA ALA A 412 -6.05 25.00 -39.92
C ALA A 412 -7.23 24.68 -40.85
N GLY A 413 -8.15 25.63 -41.02
CA GLY A 413 -9.26 25.45 -41.94
C GLY A 413 -10.10 26.71 -42.10
N SER A 414 -11.13 26.61 -42.95
CA SER A 414 -12.17 27.66 -43.04
C SER A 414 -12.82 27.92 -41.69
N ALA A 415 -12.93 26.91 -40.83
CA ALA A 415 -12.94 27.06 -39.38
C ALA A 415 -11.78 26.23 -38.82
N GLY A 416 -11.08 26.77 -37.81
CA GLY A 416 -10.01 26.04 -37.15
C GLY A 416 -10.56 24.85 -36.37
N ALA A 417 -9.92 23.68 -36.50
CA ALA A 417 -10.30 22.51 -35.72
C ALA A 417 -9.89 22.69 -34.24
N ALA A 418 -10.64 22.06 -33.32
CA ALA A 418 -10.25 22.02 -31.92
C ALA A 418 -8.99 21.17 -31.72
N GLY A 419 -8.20 21.51 -30.69
CA GLY A 419 -7.14 20.63 -30.21
C GLY A 419 -7.71 19.44 -29.46
N ALA A 420 -6.98 18.32 -29.44
CA ALA A 420 -7.39 17.15 -28.67
C ALA A 420 -7.17 17.36 -27.17
N ASP A 421 -8.07 16.82 -26.36
CA ASP A 421 -7.83 16.63 -24.93
C ASP A 421 -6.68 15.63 -24.73
N TRP A 422 -5.89 15.84 -23.69
CA TRP A 422 -4.89 14.87 -23.26
C TRP A 422 -5.55 13.79 -22.39
N THR A 423 -5.25 12.54 -22.72
CA THR A 423 -5.78 11.37 -22.02
C THR A 423 -4.66 10.66 -21.28
N ALA A 424 -4.86 10.46 -19.97
CA ALA A 424 -3.90 9.73 -19.16
C ALA A 424 -3.75 8.28 -19.63
N PRO A 425 -2.52 7.74 -19.70
CA PRO A 425 -2.32 6.31 -19.95
C PRO A 425 -2.79 5.50 -18.74
N ALA A 426 -3.31 4.28 -19.00
CA ALA A 426 -3.91 3.42 -17.98
C ALA A 426 -2.97 3.02 -16.82
N SER A 427 -1.66 3.16 -16.99
CA SER A 427 -0.62 2.76 -16.03
C SER A 427 0.26 3.90 -15.50
N GLY A 428 -0.05 5.18 -15.82
CA GLY A 428 0.89 6.28 -15.61
C GLY A 428 0.53 7.30 -14.54
N TYR A 429 1.55 7.77 -13.82
CA TYR A 429 1.50 8.90 -12.88
C TYR A 429 2.04 10.20 -13.51
N ALA A 430 1.73 10.47 -14.77
CA ALA A 430 2.24 11.67 -15.44
C ALA A 430 1.10 12.49 -15.98
N LEU A 431 1.12 13.78 -15.68
CA LEU A 431 0.22 14.79 -16.22
C LEU A 431 0.90 15.50 -17.40
N ALA A 432 0.17 15.74 -18.48
CA ALA A 432 0.62 16.60 -19.56
C ALA A 432 -0.51 17.42 -20.21
N GLY A 433 -0.10 18.37 -21.03
CA GLY A 433 -0.98 19.30 -21.72
C GLY A 433 -1.78 18.68 -22.87
N GLY A 434 -2.97 19.22 -23.09
CA GLY A 434 -3.77 19.05 -24.29
C GLY A 434 -3.23 19.83 -25.49
N GLY A 435 -3.73 19.48 -26.67
CA GLY A 435 -3.42 20.17 -27.93
C GLY A 435 -4.20 21.48 -28.04
N SER A 436 -3.78 22.35 -28.94
CA SER A 436 -4.39 23.68 -29.09
C SER A 436 -5.26 23.79 -30.32
N GLY A 437 -6.11 24.80 -30.39
CA GLY A 437 -7.00 25.03 -31.51
C GLY A 437 -6.31 25.65 -32.74
N GLY A 438 -6.69 25.18 -33.92
CA GLY A 438 -6.20 25.72 -35.19
C GLY A 438 -6.76 27.11 -35.50
N GLY A 439 -6.07 27.88 -36.33
CA GLY A 439 -6.54 29.18 -36.80
C GLY A 439 -7.65 29.07 -37.83
N GLY A 440 -8.62 29.99 -37.77
CA GLY A 440 -9.66 30.13 -38.79
C GLY A 440 -9.14 30.91 -40.00
N GLY A 441 -9.50 30.47 -41.20
CA GLY A 441 -9.16 31.13 -42.46
C GLY A 441 -9.94 32.42 -42.68
N ALA A 442 -9.35 33.36 -43.42
CA ALA A 442 -10.07 34.56 -43.82
C ALA A 442 -11.11 34.26 -44.91
N SER A 443 -12.05 35.19 -45.09
CA SER A 443 -12.97 35.15 -46.22
C SER A 443 -13.24 36.54 -46.79
N ALA A 444 -13.19 36.66 -48.11
CA ALA A 444 -13.55 37.88 -48.82
C ALA A 444 -15.05 37.96 -49.16
N ALA A 445 -15.76 36.84 -49.10
CA ALA A 445 -17.13 36.69 -49.61
C ALA A 445 -18.10 36.05 -48.60
N ALA A 446 -17.64 35.79 -47.38
CA ALA A 446 -18.44 35.24 -46.28
C ALA A 446 -17.83 35.70 -44.95
N ASN A 447 -18.40 35.23 -43.84
CA ASN A 447 -17.80 35.42 -42.53
C ASN A 447 -16.42 34.75 -42.46
N GLY A 448 -15.51 35.38 -41.71
CA GLY A 448 -14.22 34.80 -41.39
C GLY A 448 -14.37 33.55 -40.52
N GLY A 449 -13.42 32.64 -40.64
CA GLY A 449 -13.39 31.40 -39.89
C GLY A 449 -13.19 31.58 -38.40
N ALA A 450 -13.98 30.90 -37.58
CA ALA A 450 -13.69 30.82 -36.15
C ALA A 450 -12.37 30.09 -35.89
N GLY A 451 -11.61 30.53 -34.90
CA GLY A 451 -10.51 29.75 -34.33
C GLY A 451 -11.04 28.53 -33.57
N GLY A 452 -10.30 27.44 -33.60
CA GLY A 452 -10.62 26.23 -32.85
C GLY A 452 -10.38 26.41 -31.35
N ASN A 453 -11.11 25.68 -30.53
CA ASN A 453 -10.89 25.66 -29.08
C ASN A 453 -9.68 24.80 -28.71
N GLY A 454 -9.02 25.13 -27.59
CA GLY A 454 -7.97 24.31 -27.01
C GLY A 454 -8.54 23.06 -26.32
N GLY A 455 -7.77 21.97 -26.36
CA GLY A 455 -8.04 20.74 -25.62
C GLY A 455 -7.48 20.78 -24.20
N ALA A 456 -8.17 20.15 -23.26
CA ALA A 456 -7.79 20.11 -21.86
C ALA A 456 -6.67 19.09 -21.58
N PRO A 457 -5.77 19.36 -20.62
CA PRO A 457 -5.63 20.62 -19.91
C PRO A 457 -4.71 21.61 -20.64
N GLY A 458 -4.98 22.90 -20.48
CA GLY A 458 -4.05 23.97 -20.86
C GLY A 458 -3.87 24.25 -22.37
N GLY A 459 -4.56 23.56 -23.26
CA GLY A 459 -4.56 23.89 -24.69
C GLY A 459 -5.07 25.31 -24.94
N ALA A 460 -4.45 26.02 -25.88
CA ALA A 460 -4.80 27.40 -26.20
C ALA A 460 -5.84 27.50 -27.33
N GLY A 461 -6.56 28.61 -27.37
CA GLY A 461 -7.50 28.91 -28.45
C GLY A 461 -6.80 29.41 -29.73
N GLY A 462 -7.31 29.02 -30.90
CA GLY A 462 -6.86 29.52 -32.20
C GLY A 462 -7.36 30.92 -32.52
N GLY A 463 -6.65 31.65 -33.38
CA GLY A 463 -7.05 32.97 -33.86
C GLY A 463 -8.17 32.91 -34.91
N GLY A 464 -9.07 33.89 -34.90
CA GLY A 464 -10.14 34.03 -35.89
C GLY A 464 -9.67 34.67 -37.19
N GLY A 465 -10.24 34.25 -38.31
CA GLY A 465 -9.91 34.75 -39.65
C GLY A 465 -10.48 36.16 -39.93
N ALA A 466 -9.81 36.91 -40.81
CA ALA A 466 -10.28 38.22 -41.25
C ALA A 466 -11.51 38.12 -42.16
N ALA A 467 -12.26 39.23 -42.26
CA ALA A 467 -13.39 39.34 -43.18
C ALA A 467 -13.47 40.72 -43.84
N ARG A 468 -14.26 40.83 -44.91
CA ARG A 468 -14.57 42.10 -45.55
C ARG A 468 -15.79 42.77 -44.95
N ASN A 469 -15.89 44.10 -45.10
CA ASN A 469 -17.07 44.87 -44.73
C ASN A 469 -18.35 44.21 -45.28
N GLY A 470 -19.38 44.12 -44.44
CA GLY A 470 -20.62 43.39 -44.76
C GLY A 470 -20.64 41.96 -44.22
N PHE A 471 -19.50 41.44 -43.76
CA PHE A 471 -19.37 40.15 -43.10
C PHE A 471 -18.75 40.29 -41.70
N SER A 472 -18.94 39.27 -40.88
CA SER A 472 -18.33 39.20 -39.56
C SER A 472 -16.94 38.55 -39.63
N SER A 473 -15.98 39.03 -38.85
CA SER A 473 -14.71 38.32 -38.68
C SER A 473 -14.93 36.96 -38.02
N GLY A 474 -13.92 36.10 -38.09
CA GLY A 474 -13.84 34.94 -37.23
C GLY A 474 -13.72 35.34 -35.77
N LYS A 475 -14.44 34.65 -34.88
CA LYS A 475 -14.19 34.70 -33.43
C LYS A 475 -12.90 33.96 -33.08
N GLY A 476 -12.27 34.33 -31.97
CA GLY A 476 -11.22 33.52 -31.37
C GLY A 476 -11.76 32.20 -30.80
N GLY A 477 -10.89 31.21 -30.72
CA GLY A 477 -11.13 29.98 -29.97
C GLY A 477 -10.94 30.19 -28.48
N ASP A 478 -11.66 29.42 -27.66
CA ASP A 478 -11.48 29.40 -26.21
C ASP A 478 -10.27 28.54 -25.84
N GLY A 479 -9.52 28.93 -24.82
CA GLY A 479 -8.53 28.07 -24.20
C GLY A 479 -9.19 27.02 -23.29
N ALA A 480 -8.43 25.99 -22.93
CA ALA A 480 -8.89 24.95 -22.03
C ALA A 480 -8.55 25.24 -20.56
N ARG A 481 -9.31 24.63 -19.65
CA ARG A 481 -9.05 24.65 -18.20
C ARG A 481 -7.67 24.06 -17.85
N GLY A 482 -7.18 24.40 -16.66
CA GLY A 482 -6.02 23.72 -16.07
C GLY A 482 -6.37 22.38 -15.39
N GLU A 483 -5.38 21.77 -14.76
CA GLU A 483 -5.50 20.50 -14.04
C GLU A 483 -4.40 20.35 -12.98
N VAL A 484 -4.70 19.70 -11.85
CA VAL A 484 -3.75 19.45 -10.75
C VAL A 484 -3.78 17.99 -10.36
N TRP A 485 -2.61 17.37 -10.27
CA TRP A 485 -2.40 16.00 -9.78
C TRP A 485 -1.53 16.06 -8.53
N VAL A 486 -1.98 15.44 -7.45
CA VAL A 486 -1.23 15.35 -6.19
C VAL A 486 -0.90 13.88 -5.92
N LEU A 487 0.39 13.55 -5.94
CA LEU A 487 0.92 12.24 -5.59
C LEU A 487 1.39 12.25 -4.14
N SER A 488 0.68 11.55 -3.26
CA SER A 488 1.12 11.28 -1.90
C SER A 488 1.90 9.97 -1.87
N MET A 489 3.10 9.98 -1.29
CA MET A 489 4.00 8.83 -1.25
C MET A 489 4.50 8.63 0.19
N ARG A 490 4.66 7.36 0.58
CA ARG A 490 5.27 6.99 1.86
C ARG A 490 6.75 7.35 1.93
#